data_AF-A0A1C7DPE8-F1
#
_entry.id   AF-A0A1C7DPE8-F1
#
_cell.length_a   1.000
_cell.length_b   1.000
_cell.length_c   1.000
_cell.angle_alpha   90.00
_cell.angle_beta   90.00
_cell.angle_gamma   90.00
#
_symmetry.space_group_name_H-M   'P 1'
#
loop_
_entity.id
_entity.type
_entity.pdbx_description
1 polymer ?
#
loop_
_entity_poly.entity_id
_entity_poly.type
_entity_poly.pdbx_seq_one_letter_code
_entity_poly.pdbx_strand_id
1 'polypeptide(L)' 'MRTKLGTALDIFILVIGPWIVYTRINEMMQNGVSVYPMISVVIVTIAVIFSIYNLYLLFGRKQQNNMKK' A
#
# COMPACT_ATOMS: atom_id res chain seq x y z
N MET A 1 -11.23 -12.68 -12.26
CA MET A 1 -9.97 -12.46 -13.00
C MET A 1 -9.23 -11.29 -12.39
N ARG A 2 -8.08 -11.50 -11.72
CA ARG A 2 -7.25 -10.38 -11.24
C ARG A 2 -6.61 -9.73 -12.48
N THR A 3 -6.96 -8.49 -12.75
CA THR A 3 -6.45 -7.76 -13.92
C THR A 3 -5.01 -7.30 -13.65
N LYS A 4 -4.19 -7.17 -14.69
CA LYS A 4 -2.84 -6.55 -14.61
C LYS A 4 -2.90 -5.18 -13.90
N LEU A 5 -4.04 -4.51 -14.02
CA LEU A 5 -4.37 -3.23 -13.39
C LEU A 5 -4.39 -3.30 -11.86
N GLY A 6 -4.92 -4.37 -11.27
CA GLY A 6 -4.93 -4.54 -9.81
C GLY A 6 -3.51 -4.65 -9.22
N THR A 7 -2.62 -5.40 -9.87
CA THR A 7 -1.21 -5.49 -9.44
C THR A 7 -0.45 -4.17 -9.66
N ALA A 8 -0.72 -3.44 -10.74
CA ALA A 8 -0.13 -2.12 -10.95
C ALA A 8 -0.59 -1.12 -9.88
N LEU A 9 -1.86 -1.19 -9.47
CA LEU A 9 -2.41 -0.37 -8.39
C LEU A 9 -1.80 -0.71 -7.03
N ASP A 10 -1.63 -2.00 -6.72
CA ASP A 10 -0.92 -2.45 -5.51
C ASP A 10 0.51 -1.84 -5.47
N ILE A 11 1.27 -1.96 -6.57
CA ILE A 11 2.62 -1.41 -6.67
C ILE A 11 2.63 0.12 -6.52
N PHE A 12 1.68 0.81 -7.16
CA PHE A 12 1.53 2.26 -7.04
C PHE A 12 1.30 2.70 -5.59
N ILE A 13 0.41 2.00 -4.86
CA ILE A 13 0.15 2.25 -3.43
C ILE A 13 1.41 2.02 -2.59
N LEU A 14 2.24 1.04 -2.94
CA LEU A 14 3.48 0.74 -2.22
C LEU A 14 4.51 1.86 -2.34
N VAL A 15 4.56 2.56 -3.48
CA VAL A 15 5.48 3.68 -3.72
C VAL A 15 4.94 4.97 -3.11
N ILE A 16 3.66 5.27 -3.29
CA ILE A 16 3.08 6.56 -2.90
C ILE A 16 2.57 6.56 -1.46
N GLY A 17 2.18 5.41 -0.91
CA GLY A 17 1.71 5.28 0.47
C GLY A 17 2.68 5.88 1.52
N PRO A 18 3.97 5.51 1.50
CA PRO A 18 4.98 6.09 2.40
C PRO A 18 5.09 7.61 2.24
N TRP A 19 5.01 8.12 1.02
CA TRP A 19 5.04 9.55 0.74
C TRP A 19 3.83 10.28 1.34
N ILE A 20 2.62 9.75 1.17
CA ILE A 20 1.39 10.33 1.75
C ILE A 20 1.48 10.35 3.27
N VAL A 21 1.96 9.26 3.89
CA VAL A 21 2.12 9.22 5.35
C VAL A 21 3.11 10.28 5.82
N TYR A 22 4.25 10.42 5.15
CA TYR A 22 5.24 11.44 5.47
C TYR A 22 4.67 12.87 5.40
N THR A 23 3.95 13.21 4.32
CA THR A 23 3.37 14.55 4.18
C THR A 23 2.34 14.85 5.26
N ARG A 24 1.50 13.87 5.62
CA ARG A 24 0.51 14.01 6.70
C ARG A 24 1.14 14.14 8.07
N ILE A 25 2.24 13.42 8.33
CA ILE A 25 3.01 13.59 9.58
C ILE A 25 3.59 15.01 9.65
N ASN A 26 4.20 15.48 8.56
CA ASN A 26 4.76 16.84 8.52
C ASN A 26 3.68 17.91 8.69
N GLU A 27 2.50 17.73 8.10
CA GLU A 27 1.35 18.60 8.27
C GLU A 27 0.88 18.65 9.74
N MET A 28 0.83 17.50 10.42
CA MET A 28 0.50 17.43 11.85
C MET A 28 1.55 18.09 12.74
N MET A 29 2.83 18.03 12.35
CA MET A 29 3.91 18.71 13.07
C MET A 29 3.82 20.23 12.95
N GLN A 30 3.40 20.75 11.78
CA GLN A 30 3.33 22.19 11.52
C GLN A 30 2.02 22.82 12.01
N ASN A 31 0.89 22.14 11.82
CA ASN A 31 -0.45 22.69 12.06
C ASN A 31 -1.12 22.11 13.32
N GLY A 32 -0.44 21.23 14.04
CA GLY A 32 -0.98 20.47 15.16
C GLY A 32 -1.72 19.20 14.73
N VAL A 33 -1.88 18.27 15.69
CA VAL A 33 -2.56 17.00 15.45
C VAL A 33 -4.04 17.27 15.20
N SER A 34 -4.52 16.95 14.01
CA SER A 34 -5.91 17.07 13.61
C SER A 34 -6.48 15.74 13.12
N VAL A 35 -7.81 15.61 13.19
CA VAL A 35 -8.52 14.36 12.90
C VAL A 35 -8.33 13.92 11.44
N TYR A 36 -8.29 14.86 10.51
CA TYR A 36 -8.21 14.57 9.08
C TYR A 36 -6.87 13.92 8.66
N PRO A 37 -5.69 14.51 8.96
CA PRO A 37 -4.40 13.86 8.71
C PRO A 37 -4.27 12.52 9.42
N MET A 38 -4.82 12.39 10.64
CA MET A 38 -4.77 11.14 11.39
C MET A 38 -5.54 10.01 10.68
N ILE A 39 -6.79 10.27 10.26
CA ILE A 39 -7.59 9.30 9.49
C ILE A 39 -6.91 8.97 8.15
N SER A 40 -6.34 9.96 7.48
CA SER A 40 -5.62 9.76 6.22
C SER A 40 -4.45 8.77 6.40
N VAL A 41 -3.67 8.91 7.48
CA VAL A 41 -2.55 8.01 7.77
C VAL A 41 -3.05 6.58 8.00
N VAL A 42 -4.14 6.40 8.76
CA VAL A 42 -4.72 5.08 9.04
C VAL A 42 -5.15 4.38 7.74
N ILE A 43 -5.91 5.07 6.89
CA ILE A 43 -6.41 4.51 5.63
C ILE A 43 -5.25 4.08 4.72
N VAL A 44 -4.25 4.94 4.58
CA VAL A 44 -3.07 4.66 3.73
C VAL A 44 -2.26 3.49 4.29
N THR A 45 -2.10 3.41 5.61
CA THR A 45 -1.39 2.31 6.25
C THR A 45 -2.07 0.96 5.98
N ILE A 46 -3.40 0.91 6.12
CA ILE A 46 -4.18 -0.28 5.80
C ILE A 46 -4.04 -0.66 4.31
N ALA A 47 -4.11 0.33 3.41
CA ALA A 47 -3.95 0.10 1.98
C ALA A 47 -2.56 -0.47 1.63
N VAL A 48 -1.50 0.02 2.25
CA VAL A 48 -0.13 -0.49 2.06
C VAL A 48 -0.03 -1.94 2.54
N ILE A 49 -0.57 -2.27 3.72
CA ILE A 49 -0.56 -3.65 4.24
C ILE A 49 -1.27 -4.60 3.27
N PHE A 50 -2.46 -4.22 2.79
CA PHE A 50 -3.20 -5.04 1.82
C PHE A 50 -2.45 -5.20 0.50
N SER A 51 -1.82 -4.14 0.00
CA SER A 51 -1.01 -4.20 -1.22
C SER A 51 0.15 -5.19 -1.06
N ILE A 52 0.90 -5.11 0.05
CA ILE A 52 2.01 -6.03 0.34
C ILE A 52 1.50 -7.48 0.39
N TYR A 53 0.42 -7.74 1.13
CA TYR A 53 -0.15 -9.08 1.23
C TYR A 53 -0.59 -9.62 -0.14
N ASN A 54 -1.25 -8.79 -0.95
CA ASN A 54 -1.71 -9.16 -2.29
C ASN A 54 -0.56 -9.43 -3.26
N LEU A 55 0.54 -8.69 -3.15
CA LEU A 55 1.75 -8.92 -3.93
C LEU A 55 2.46 -10.19 -3.48
N TYR A 56 2.64 -10.39 -2.17
CA TYR A 56 3.25 -11.59 -1.62
C TYR A 56 2.55 -12.88 -2.09
N LEU A 57 1.22 -12.91 -1.98
CA LEU A 57 0.41 -14.03 -2.45
C LEU A 57 0.58 -14.29 -3.97
N LEU A 58 0.77 -13.23 -4.76
CA LEU A 58 0.99 -13.33 -6.20
C LEU A 58 2.36 -13.91 -6.54
N PHE A 59 3.40 -13.49 -5.84
CA PHE A 59 4.74 -14.05 -6.00
C PHE A 59 4.78 -15.52 -5.58
N GLY A 60 4.18 -15.88 -4.43
CA GLY A 60 4.11 -17.27 -3.96
C GLY A 60 3.40 -18.21 -4.94
N ARG A 61 2.25 -17.79 -5.49
CA ARG A 61 1.52 -18.59 -6.51
C ARG A 61 2.29 -18.72 -7.83
N LYS A 62 2.99 -17.67 -8.27
CA LYS A 62 3.83 -17.74 -9.48
C LYS A 62 5.02 -18.69 -9.29
N GLN A 63 5.64 -18.68 -8.12
CA GLN A 63 6.75 -19.57 -7.82
C GLN A 63 6.31 -21.04 -7.79
N GLN A 64 5.16 -21.34 -7.18
CA GLN A 64 4.59 -22.69 -7.15
C GLN A 64 4.21 -23.23 -8.55
N ASN A 65 3.67 -22.39 -9.43
CA ASN A 65 3.36 -22.78 -10.81
C ASN A 65 4.61 -23.03 -11.67
N ASN A 66 5.71 -22.30 -11.42
CA ASN A 66 6.96 -22.49 -12.14
C ASN A 66 7.77 -23.69 -11.63
N MET A 67 7.58 -24.13 -10.39
CA MET A 67 8.20 -25.35 -9.84
C MET A 67 7.51 -26.66 -10.27
N LYS A 68 6.29 -26.59 -10.79
CA LYS A 68 5.53 -27.75 -11.30
C LYS A 68 5.70 -28.00 -12.81
N LYS A 69 6.53 -27.20 -13.49
CA LYS A 69 6.93 -27.37 -14.89
C LYS A 69 8.32 -27.98 -14.94
#